data_AF-A0A924EZA0-F1
#
_entry.id   AF-A0A924EZA0-F1
#
_cell.length_a   1.000
_cell.length_b   1.000
_cell.length_c   1.000
_cell.angle_alpha   90.00
_cell.angle_beta   90.00
_cell.angle_gamma   90.00
#
_symmetry.space_group_name_H-M   'P 1'
#
loop_
_entity.id
_entity.type
_entity.pdbx_description
1 polymer ?
#
loop_
_entity_poly.entity_id
_entity_poly.type
_entity_poly.pdbx_seq_one_letter_code
_entity_poly.pdbx_strand_id
1 'polypeptide(L)' 'MDAVRQWITVLRTVIGVPDYDRYVRHMQAHHPGAPVKSSDEFARERLEARYSRPGSRCC' A
#
# COMPACT_ATOMS: atom_id res chain seq x y z
N MET A 1 17.11 -14.49 11.78
CA MET A 1 16.57 -14.11 10.45
C MET A 1 15.58 -12.94 10.53
N ASP A 2 15.23 -12.51 11.75
CA ASP A 2 14.24 -11.47 12.04
C ASP A 2 14.73 -10.04 11.76
N ALA A 3 16.03 -9.78 11.99
CA ALA A 3 16.63 -8.48 11.72
C ALA A 3 16.50 -8.08 10.23
N VAL A 4 16.71 -9.02 9.30
CA VAL A 4 16.56 -8.78 7.86
C VAL A 4 15.11 -8.39 7.52
N ARG A 5 14.13 -9.07 8.11
CA ARG A 5 12.69 -8.78 7.90
C ARG A 5 12.32 -7.39 8.41
N GLN A 6 12.79 -7.00 9.59
CA GLN A 6 12.53 -5.67 10.15
C GLN A 6 13.14 -4.56 9.28
N TRP A 7 14.38 -4.73 8.81
CA TRP A 7 15.04 -3.76 7.93
C TRP A 7 14.35 -3.64 6.57
N ILE A 8 13.84 -4.73 5.99
CA ILE A 8 13.06 -4.69 4.75
C ILE A 8 11.77 -3.87 4.92
N THR A 9 11.05 -4.00 6.04
CA THR A 9 9.86 -3.19 6.30
C THR A 9 10.18 -1.70 6.43
N VAL A 10 11.29 -1.35 7.07
CA VAL A 10 11.76 0.04 7.18
C VAL A 10 12.09 0.61 5.80
N LEU A 11 12.86 -0.13 4.99
CA LEU A 11 13.21 0.29 3.62
C LEU A 11 11.97 0.45 2.72
N ARG A 12 10.99 -0.48 2.81
CA ARG A 12 9.71 -0.36 2.08
C ARG A 12 8.97 0.92 2.47
N THR A 13 8.98 1.28 3.74
CA THR A 13 8.35 2.52 4.22
C THR A 13 9.08 3.76 3.69
N VAL A 14 10.41 3.77 3.72
CA VAL A 14 11.25 4.89 3.22
C VAL A 14 11.08 5.12 1.71
N ILE A 15 11.06 4.04 0.93
CA ILE A 15 10.90 4.10 -0.53
C ILE A 15 9.42 4.35 -0.93
N GLY A 16 8.50 4.24 0.04
CA GLY A 16 7.06 4.34 -0.19
C GLY A 16 6.51 3.14 -0.97
N VAL A 17 7.16 1.97 -0.86
CA VAL A 17 6.69 0.71 -1.42
C VAL A 17 5.46 0.26 -0.63
N PRO A 18 4.30 0.10 -1.28
CA PRO A 18 3.10 -0.36 -0.59
C PRO A 18 3.30 -1.77 -0.02
N ASP A 19 2.94 -1.97 1.24
CA ASP A 19 2.99 -3.28 1.89
C ASP A 19 1.65 -4.00 1.77
N TYR A 20 1.59 -5.00 0.88
CA TYR A 20 0.35 -5.71 0.57
C TYR A 20 -0.15 -6.54 1.74
N ASP A 21 0.73 -7.24 2.48
CA ASP A 21 0.34 -8.05 3.64
C ASP A 21 -0.32 -7.18 4.72
N ARG A 22 0.27 -6.00 5.00
CA ARG A 22 -0.33 -5.02 5.90
C ARG A 22 -1.70 -4.54 5.41
N TYR A 23 -1.87 -4.32 4.11
CA TYR A 23 -3.16 -3.96 3.52
C TYR A 23 -4.21 -5.06 3.72
N VAL A 24 -3.87 -6.32 3.43
CA VAL A 24 -4.79 -7.45 3.61
C VAL A 24 -5.20 -7.60 5.07
N ARG A 25 -4.25 -7.54 6.01
CA ARG A 25 -4.56 -7.59 7.45
C ARG A 25 -5.49 -6.47 7.87
N HIS A 26 -5.25 -5.25 7.38
CA HIS A 26 -6.11 -4.11 7.67
C HIS A 26 -7.52 -4.32 7.11
N MET A 27 -7.65 -4.79 5.86
CA MET A 27 -8.95 -5.08 5.25
C MET A 27 -9.69 -6.17 6.02
N GLN A 28 -9.01 -7.23 6.44
CA GLN A 28 -9.61 -8.31 7.23
C GLN A 28 -10.06 -7.83 8.63
N ALA A 29 -9.28 -6.96 9.27
CA ALA A 29 -9.58 -6.47 10.61
C ALA A 29 -10.68 -5.39 10.64
N HIS A 30 -10.73 -4.51 9.64
CA HIS A 30 -11.63 -3.34 9.65
C HIS A 30 -12.78 -3.42 8.64
N HIS A 31 -12.67 -4.28 7.62
CA HIS A 31 -13.65 -4.44 6.55
C HIS A 31 -13.97 -5.92 6.29
N PRO A 32 -14.47 -6.66 7.31
CA PRO A 32 -14.85 -8.05 7.13
C PRO A 32 -15.97 -8.15 6.08
N GLY A 33 -15.67 -8.81 4.94
CA GLY A 33 -16.60 -9.01 3.83
C GLY A 33 -16.38 -8.12 2.60
N ALA A 34 -15.49 -7.13 2.67
CA ALA A 34 -15.08 -6.38 1.48
C ALA A 34 -14.10 -7.22 0.64
N PRO A 35 -14.22 -7.23 -0.71
CA PRO A 35 -13.26 -7.89 -1.57
C PRO A 35 -11.88 -7.21 -1.45
N VAL A 36 -10.86 -8.01 -1.15
CA VAL A 36 -9.47 -7.56 -1.10
C VAL A 36 -8.93 -7.49 -2.52
N LYS A 37 -8.36 -6.35 -2.91
CA LYS A 37 -7.74 -6.17 -4.24
C LYS A 37 -6.54 -7.09 -4.39
N SER A 38 -6.24 -7.51 -5.63
CA SER A 38 -4.99 -8.22 -5.91
C SER A 38 -3.77 -7.31 -5.68
N SER A 39 -2.59 -7.91 -5.46
CA SER A 39 -1.34 -7.17 -5.22
C SER A 39 -1.02 -6.15 -6.33
N ASP A 40 -1.24 -6.52 -7.59
CA ASP A 40 -1.03 -5.64 -8.74
C ASP A 40 -2.02 -4.47 -8.77
N GLU A 41 -3.30 -4.76 -8.56
CA GLU A 41 -4.36 -3.74 -8.52
C GLU A 41 -4.12 -2.73 -7.40
N PHE A 42 -3.68 -3.20 -6.23
CA PHE A 42 -3.29 -2.34 -5.12
C PHE A 42 -2.08 -1.47 -5.46
N ALA A 43 -1.04 -2.04 -6.08
CA ALA A 43 0.14 -1.28 -6.49
C ALA A 43 -0.21 -0.22 -7.55
N ARG A 44 -1.01 -0.59 -8.55
CA ARG A 44 -1.47 0.31 -9.62
C ARG A 44 -2.33 1.45 -9.06
N GLU A 45 -3.30 1.17 -8.21
CA GLU A 45 -4.12 2.19 -7.55
C GLU A 45 -3.27 3.17 -6.72
N ARG A 46 -2.24 2.66 -6.02
CA ARG A 46 -1.30 3.50 -5.26
C ARG A 46 -0.42 4.37 -6.14
N LEU A 47 0.08 3.83 -7.25
CA LEU A 47 0.85 4.58 -8.24
C LEU A 47 -0.02 5.63 -8.92
N GLU A 48 -1.23 5.28 -9.32
CA GLU A 48 -2.20 6.19 -9.93
C GLU A 48 -2.59 7.32 -8.96
N ALA A 49 -2.85 7.00 -7.69
CA ALA A 49 -3.12 8.01 -6.67
C ALA A 49 -1.95 8.98 -6.47
N ARG A 50 -0.70 8.49 -6.61
CA ARG A 50 0.52 9.29 -6.44
C ARG A 50 0.87 10.13 -7.66
N TYR A 51 0.67 9.61 -8.87
CA TYR A 51 1.16 10.21 -10.12
C TYR A 51 0.05 10.72 -11.04
N SER A 52 -1.17 10.19 -10.94
CA SER A 52 -2.29 10.50 -11.83
C SER A 52 -3.25 11.55 -11.25
N ARG A 53 -2.92 12.13 -10.09
CA ARG A 53 -3.54 13.36 -9.61
C ARG A 53 -2.66 14.55 -10.03
N PRO A 54 -2.81 15.13 -11.23
CA PRO A 54 -2.32 16.48 -11.45
C PRO A 54 -3.01 17.31 -10.37
N GLY A 55 -2.20 17.94 -9.50
CA GLY A 55 -2.67 18.50 -8.23
C GLY A 55 -4.02 19.16 -8.37
N SER A 56 -4.92 18.92 -7.42
CA SER A 56 -6.16 19.67 -7.27
C SER A 56 -5.78 21.16 -7.25
N ARG A 57 -5.72 21.75 -8.43
CA ARG A 57 -5.42 23.14 -8.67
C ARG A 57 -6.73 23.82 -8.34
N CYS A 58 -6.96 23.98 -7.03
CA CYS A 58 -8.01 24.86 -6.58
C CYS A 58 -7.62 26.25 -7.09
N CYS A 59 -8.50 26.79 -7.94
CA CYS A 59 -8.53 28.19 -8.31
C CYS A 59 -8.58 29.06 -7.05
#